data_AF-A0A0B7NH96-F1
#
_entry.id   AF-A0A0B7NH96-F1
#
_cell.length_a   1.000
_cell.length_b   1.000
_cell.length_c   1.000
_cell.angle_alpha   90.00
_cell.angle_beta   90.00
_cell.angle_gamma   90.00
#
_symmetry.space_group_name_H-M   'P 1'
#
loop_
_entity.id
_entity.type
_entity.pdbx_description
1 polymer ?
#
loop_
_entity_poly.entity_id
_entity_poly.type
_entity_poly.pdbx_seq_one_letter_code
_entity_poly.pdbx_strand_id
1 'polypeptide(L)'
;MDEHGFEARLRHLEHVLLGQNSTQVKSTDETLIKRVQALQKELDTLYKNNKAIKDFVTKYETHAKLLNPNTSTYIMEREILAPDVKLELLLTANDDLEKFAQEVKQVKDLDYVVSGSNFDETLGPKLAPLEVTHADQTSELNQITKQVSDFMERYNHIVNTLSEIFIQWDHILTNMESHVCVLERQKAAA
;
A
#
# COMPACT_ATOMS: atom_id res chain seq x y z
N MET A 1 22.34 15.91 -17.84
CA MET A 1 23.04 17.20 -18.03
C MET A 1 22.81 17.54 -19.47
N ASP A 2 21.65 18.14 -19.73
CA ASP A 2 21.04 18.08 -21.06
C ASP A 2 21.55 19.28 -21.86
N GLU A 3 22.65 19.10 -22.59
CA GLU A 3 23.23 20.13 -23.47
C GLU A 3 22.17 20.72 -24.42
N HIS A 4 21.24 19.88 -24.88
CA HIS A 4 20.15 20.27 -25.76
C HIS A 4 19.11 21.20 -25.10
N GLY A 5 18.95 21.17 -23.77
CA GLY A 5 17.99 22.01 -23.06
C GLY A 5 18.47 23.47 -22.93
N PHE A 6 19.78 23.65 -22.75
CA PHE A 6 20.39 24.99 -22.70
C PHE A 6 20.41 25.62 -24.09
N GLU A 7 20.76 24.86 -25.12
CA GLU A 7 20.79 25.37 -26.49
C GLU A 7 19.38 25.76 -27.00
N ALA A 8 18.35 24.98 -26.66
CA ALA A 8 16.96 25.34 -26.95
C ALA A 8 16.51 26.62 -26.23
N ARG A 9 16.89 26.81 -24.96
CA ARG A 9 16.61 28.04 -24.21
C ARG A 9 17.38 29.23 -24.77
N LEU A 10 18.62 29.02 -25.19
CA LEU A 10 19.48 30.07 -25.76
C LEU A 10 18.91 30.52 -27.11
N ARG A 11 18.50 29.59 -27.96
CA ARG A 11 17.82 29.87 -29.23
C ARG A 11 16.45 30.54 -29.04
N HIS A 12 15.72 30.17 -28.00
CA HIS A 12 14.46 30.85 -27.65
C HIS A 12 14.70 32.29 -27.19
N LEU A 13 15.72 32.51 -26.35
CA LEU A 13 16.13 33.84 -25.93
C LEU A 13 16.61 34.69 -27.12
N GLU A 14 17.41 34.13 -28.02
CA GLU A 14 17.80 34.80 -29.26
C GLU A 14 16.58 35.19 -30.10
N HIS A 15 15.60 34.31 -30.23
CA HIS A 15 14.37 34.59 -30.98
C HIS A 15 13.54 35.72 -30.34
N VAL A 16 13.41 35.72 -29.00
CA VAL A 16 12.67 36.74 -28.26
C VAL A 16 13.38 38.10 -28.31
N LEU A 17 14.71 38.12 -28.31
CA LEU A 17 15.51 39.34 -28.25
C LEU A 17 15.72 39.97 -29.64
N LEU A 18 15.85 39.17 -30.70
CA LEU A 18 16.03 39.66 -32.07
C LEU A 18 14.70 40.01 -32.77
N GLY A 19 13.58 39.42 -32.33
CA GLY A 19 12.31 39.53 -33.06
C GLY A 19 12.44 39.01 -34.50
N GLN A 20 11.36 39.10 -35.28
CA GLN A 20 11.25 38.51 -36.62
C GLN A 20 12.09 39.22 -37.72
N ASN A 21 13.16 39.94 -37.35
CA ASN A 21 14.04 40.68 -38.26
C ASN A 21 15.41 40.00 -38.40
N SER A 22 15.40 38.73 -38.80
CA SER A 22 16.61 37.92 -39.01
C SER A 22 17.35 38.22 -40.34
N THR A 23 17.02 39.28 -41.08
CA THR A 23 17.52 39.45 -42.46
C THR A 23 18.60 40.52 -42.64
N GLN A 24 19.07 41.19 -41.58
CA GLN A 24 20.14 42.20 -41.71
C GLN A 24 21.03 42.29 -40.47
N VAL A 25 21.86 41.29 -40.21
CA VAL A 25 23.15 41.56 -39.53
C VAL A 25 24.23 40.73 -40.22
N LYS A 26 24.98 41.42 -41.08
CA LYS A 26 26.24 40.93 -41.64
C LYS A 26 27.22 40.61 -40.51
N SER A 27 27.99 39.56 -40.72
CA SER A 27 29.16 39.13 -39.95
C SER A 27 30.01 40.28 -39.43
N THR A 28 30.22 40.34 -38.11
CA THR A 28 31.49 40.70 -37.44
C THR A 28 31.38 40.65 -35.91
N ASP A 29 32.34 39.95 -35.30
CA ASP A 29 32.90 39.99 -33.93
C ASP A 29 32.48 41.10 -32.95
N GLU A 30 31.20 41.22 -32.62
CA GLU A 30 30.76 41.92 -31.42
C GLU A 30 30.06 40.94 -30.49
N THR A 31 30.70 40.67 -29.35
CA THR A 31 30.15 39.84 -28.28
C THR A 31 28.75 40.34 -27.92
N LEU A 32 27.79 39.42 -27.74
CA LEU A 32 26.44 39.71 -27.25
C LEU A 32 26.44 40.65 -26.05
N ILE A 33 27.50 40.56 -25.23
CA ILE A 33 27.80 41.43 -24.09
C ILE A 33 27.89 42.92 -24.49
N LYS A 34 28.57 43.26 -25.59
CA LYS A 34 28.68 44.64 -26.08
C LYS A 34 27.33 45.17 -26.59
N ARG A 35 26.54 44.33 -27.25
CA ARG A 35 25.19 44.72 -27.72
C ARG A 35 24.19 44.87 -26.60
N VAL A 36 24.24 43.98 -25.60
CA VAL A 36 23.45 44.12 -24.36
C VAL A 36 23.89 45.38 -23.61
N GLN A 37 25.19 45.70 -23.56
CA GLN A 37 25.66 46.97 -22.98
C GLN A 37 25.21 48.20 -23.78
N ALA A 38 25.19 48.12 -25.11
CA ALA A 38 24.70 49.21 -25.95
C ALA A 38 23.19 49.42 -25.74
N LEU A 39 22.40 48.34 -25.75
CA LEU A 39 20.98 48.37 -25.42
C LEU A 39 20.73 48.86 -24.00
N GLN A 40 21.54 48.44 -23.02
CA GLN A 40 21.43 48.92 -21.64
C GLN A 40 21.73 50.41 -21.56
N LYS A 41 22.71 50.91 -22.30
CA LYS A 41 23.00 52.35 -22.38
C LYS A 41 21.88 53.12 -23.07
N GLU A 42 21.29 52.60 -24.14
CA GLU A 42 20.12 53.19 -24.80
C GLU A 42 18.88 53.16 -23.92
N LEU A 43 18.69 52.08 -23.16
CA LEU A 43 17.58 51.95 -22.23
C LEU A 43 17.77 52.89 -21.03
N ASP A 44 19.00 53.06 -20.54
CA ASP A 44 19.34 54.04 -19.49
C ASP A 44 19.18 55.48 -19.98
N THR A 45 19.51 55.81 -21.23
CA THR A 45 19.28 57.14 -21.78
C THR A 45 17.79 57.41 -22.00
N LEU A 46 17.01 56.42 -22.46
CA LEU A 46 15.55 56.52 -22.55
C LEU A 46 14.89 56.62 -21.17
N TYR A 47 15.39 55.88 -20.19
CA TYR A 47 14.91 55.92 -18.80
C TYR A 47 15.21 57.27 -18.13
N LYS A 48 16.35 57.90 -18.44
CA LYS A 48 16.69 59.24 -17.96
C LYS A 48 15.92 60.35 -18.68
N ASN A 49 15.63 60.19 -19.97
CA ASN A 49 14.96 61.20 -20.78
C ASN A 49 13.44 61.23 -20.59
N ASN A 50 12.82 60.12 -20.17
CA ASN A 50 11.37 60.04 -20.08
C ASN A 50 10.90 59.74 -18.64
N LYS A 51 10.53 60.81 -17.92
CA LYS A 51 9.97 60.73 -16.56
C LYS A 51 8.72 59.83 -16.50
N ALA A 52 7.95 59.76 -17.58
CA ALA A 52 6.76 58.91 -17.66
C ALA A 52 7.11 57.41 -17.61
N ILE A 53 8.25 56.99 -18.15
CA ILE A 53 8.70 55.58 -18.08
C ILE A 53 9.14 55.26 -16.66
N LYS A 54 9.85 56.17 -15.99
CA LYS A 54 10.21 56.01 -14.57
C LYS A 54 8.99 55.95 -13.66
N ASP A 55 8.00 56.80 -13.89
CA ASP A 55 6.73 56.79 -13.17
C ASP A 55 5.91 55.53 -13.49
N PHE A 56 5.99 55.03 -14.73
CA PHE A 56 5.36 53.76 -15.11
C PHE A 56 6.06 52.56 -14.47
N VAL A 57 7.38 52.47 -14.45
CA VAL A 57 8.13 51.34 -13.85
C VAL A 57 7.88 51.27 -12.34
N THR A 58 7.89 52.41 -11.66
CA THR A 58 7.60 52.48 -10.22
C THR A 58 6.14 52.12 -9.90
N LYS A 59 5.18 52.58 -10.71
CA LYS A 59 3.78 52.16 -10.59
C LYS A 59 3.57 50.71 -11.02
N TYR A 60 4.32 50.23 -11.99
CA TYR A 60 4.23 48.87 -12.52
C TYR A 60 4.62 47.87 -11.45
N GLU A 61 5.70 48.05 -10.69
CA GLU A 61 6.01 47.13 -9.58
C GLU A 61 4.89 47.09 -8.52
N THR A 62 4.29 48.24 -8.24
CA THR A 62 3.20 48.37 -7.27
C THR A 62 1.92 47.68 -7.75
N HIS A 63 1.61 47.81 -9.05
CA HIS A 63 0.41 47.25 -9.68
C HIS A 63 0.68 45.95 -10.45
N ALA A 64 1.90 45.39 -10.41
CA ALA A 64 2.28 44.19 -11.16
C ALA A 64 1.42 42.99 -10.74
N LYS A 65 1.05 42.94 -9.46
CA LYS A 65 0.13 41.93 -8.91
C LYS A 65 -1.30 42.07 -9.44
N LEU A 66 -1.71 43.28 -9.81
CA LEU A 66 -3.03 43.58 -10.38
C LEU A 66 -3.05 43.48 -11.91
N LEU A 67 -1.89 43.64 -12.56
CA LEU A 67 -1.74 43.61 -14.01
C LEU A 67 -1.40 42.22 -14.55
N ASN A 68 -0.99 41.28 -13.69
CA ASN A 68 -0.77 39.89 -14.11
C ASN A 68 -2.12 39.15 -14.21
N PRO A 69 -2.60 38.84 -15.43
CA PRO A 69 -3.95 38.29 -15.65
C PRO A 69 -4.17 36.94 -14.97
N ASN A 70 -3.11 36.22 -14.61
CA ASN A 70 -3.18 34.93 -13.92
C ASN A 70 -3.38 35.08 -12.41
N THR A 71 -3.04 36.23 -11.83
CA THR A 71 -3.10 36.48 -10.38
C THR A 71 -4.21 37.47 -10.02
N SER A 72 -4.49 38.44 -10.87
CA SER A 72 -5.44 39.52 -10.57
C SER A 72 -6.89 39.11 -10.67
N THR A 73 -7.27 38.32 -11.69
CA THR A 73 -8.65 37.84 -11.90
C THR A 73 -9.11 36.96 -10.74
N TYR A 74 -8.35 35.91 -10.43
CA TYR A 74 -8.69 34.97 -9.34
C TYR A 74 -8.67 35.60 -7.94
N ILE A 75 -7.79 36.56 -7.67
CA ILE A 75 -7.72 37.22 -6.35
C ILE A 75 -8.82 38.27 -6.22
N MET A 76 -9.05 39.10 -7.24
CA MET A 76 -10.17 40.06 -7.22
C MET A 76 -11.51 39.33 -7.17
N GLU A 77 -11.75 38.28 -7.94
CA GLU A 77 -13.03 37.56 -7.91
C GLU A 77 -13.27 36.87 -6.56
N ARG A 78 -12.21 36.40 -5.88
CA ARG A 78 -12.32 35.78 -4.55
C ARG A 78 -12.55 36.81 -3.43
N GLU A 79 -11.97 38.00 -3.56
CA GLU A 79 -12.11 39.09 -2.59
C GLU A 79 -13.41 39.90 -2.80
N ILE A 80 -13.82 40.08 -4.06
CA ILE A 80 -15.02 40.82 -4.52
C ILE A 80 -16.26 39.91 -4.56
N LEU A 81 -16.18 38.66 -4.10
CA LEU A 81 -17.38 37.84 -3.99
C LEU A 81 -18.36 38.52 -3.03
N ALA A 82 -19.49 38.98 -3.57
CA ALA A 82 -20.52 39.69 -2.83
C ALA A 82 -21.01 38.81 -1.66
N PRO A 83 -21.37 39.41 -0.51
CA PRO A 83 -21.81 38.67 0.66
C PRO A 83 -22.97 37.71 0.36
N ASP A 84 -23.85 38.06 -0.57
CA ASP A 84 -24.97 37.22 -1.01
C ASP A 84 -24.50 35.94 -1.73
N VAL A 85 -23.46 36.02 -2.57
CA VAL A 85 -22.89 34.85 -3.27
C VAL A 85 -22.14 33.95 -2.28
N LYS A 86 -21.50 34.54 -1.27
CA LYS A 86 -20.89 33.76 -0.16
C LYS A 86 -21.95 33.02 0.65
N LEU A 87 -23.11 33.66 0.89
CA LEU A 87 -24.24 33.03 1.58
C LEU A 87 -24.79 31.86 0.78
N GLU A 88 -25.03 32.05 -0.52
CA GLU A 88 -25.53 31.00 -1.42
C GLU A 88 -24.55 29.82 -1.51
N LEU A 89 -23.25 30.10 -1.62
CA LEU A 89 -22.21 29.08 -1.60
C LEU A 89 -22.19 28.30 -0.28
N LEU A 90 -22.33 28.99 0.86
CA LEU A 90 -22.36 28.36 2.18
C LEU A 90 -23.61 27.49 2.34
N LEU A 91 -24.78 27.98 1.93
CA LEU A 91 -26.03 27.22 1.96
C LEU A 91 -25.95 25.97 1.07
N THR A 92 -25.35 26.10 -0.11
CA THR A 92 -25.14 24.96 -1.02
C THR A 92 -24.16 23.94 -0.42
N ALA A 93 -23.11 24.42 0.26
CA ALA A 93 -22.10 23.57 0.89
C ALA A 93 -22.50 23.07 2.30
N ASN A 94 -23.63 23.48 2.86
CA ASN A 94 -24.00 23.18 4.25
C ASN A 94 -24.16 21.68 4.48
N ASP A 95 -24.86 20.98 3.58
CA ASP A 95 -25.09 19.55 3.70
C ASP A 95 -23.77 18.74 3.62
N ASP A 96 -22.82 19.21 2.80
CA ASP A 96 -21.50 18.59 2.68
C ASP A 96 -20.62 18.89 3.89
N LEU A 97 -20.72 20.08 4.47
CA LEU A 97 -20.06 20.43 5.73
C LEU A 97 -20.61 19.63 6.91
N GLU A 98 -21.92 19.37 6.94
CA GLU A 98 -22.54 18.52 7.97
C GLU A 98 -22.08 17.06 7.85
N LYS A 99 -22.04 16.51 6.63
CA LYS A 99 -21.48 15.17 6.39
C LYS A 99 -20.02 15.11 6.80
N PHE A 100 -19.21 16.08 6.39
CA PHE A 100 -17.80 16.16 6.77
C PHE A 100 -17.62 16.28 8.29
N ALA A 101 -18.44 17.05 8.98
CA ALA A 101 -18.42 17.15 10.44
C ALA A 101 -18.77 15.81 11.12
N GLN A 102 -19.72 15.05 10.56
CA GLN A 102 -20.04 13.70 11.04
C GLN A 102 -18.88 12.72 10.80
N GLU A 103 -18.26 12.75 9.63
CA GLU A 103 -17.10 11.93 9.29
C GLU A 103 -15.91 12.26 10.20
N VAL A 104 -15.62 13.54 10.43
CA VAL A 104 -14.55 13.96 11.36
C VAL A 104 -14.84 13.52 12.79
N LYS A 105 -16.11 13.55 13.21
CA LYS A 105 -16.51 13.01 14.52
C LYS A 105 -16.30 11.51 14.60
N GLN A 106 -16.67 10.75 13.56
CA GLN A 106 -16.41 9.31 13.49
C GLN A 106 -14.91 9.02 13.52
N VAL A 107 -14.10 9.76 12.75
CA VAL A 107 -12.63 9.61 12.75
C VAL A 107 -12.07 9.87 14.15
N LYS A 108 -12.58 10.89 14.86
CA LYS A 108 -12.17 11.17 16.24
C LYS A 108 -12.60 10.07 17.22
N ASP A 109 -13.78 9.49 17.04
CA ASP A 109 -14.26 8.36 17.84
C ASP A 109 -13.41 7.10 17.56
N LEU A 110 -12.94 6.92 16.32
CA LEU A 110 -12.03 5.83 15.91
C LEU A 110 -10.56 6.06 16.29
N ASP A 111 -10.18 7.29 16.64
CA ASP A 111 -8.80 7.62 17.07
C ASP A 111 -8.39 6.80 18.31
N TYR A 112 -9.34 6.48 19.19
CA TYR A 112 -9.10 5.61 20.35
C TYR A 112 -8.82 4.15 19.96
N VAL A 113 -9.33 3.67 18.82
CA VAL A 113 -9.08 2.31 18.31
C VAL A 113 -7.70 2.24 17.65
N VAL A 114 -7.32 3.29 16.91
CA VAL A 114 -6.01 3.37 16.25
C VAL A 114 -4.89 3.65 17.26
N SER A 115 -5.15 4.53 18.23
CA SER A 115 -4.25 4.83 19.37
C SER A 115 -4.40 3.83 20.51
N GLY A 116 -5.28 2.83 20.36
CA GLY A 116 -5.55 1.82 21.37
C GLY A 116 -4.27 1.03 21.65
N SER A 117 -3.74 1.22 22.85
CA SER A 117 -2.58 0.54 23.45
C SER A 117 -2.76 -0.98 23.59
N ASN A 118 -3.74 -1.58 22.92
CA ASN A 118 -4.06 -3.00 22.95
C ASN A 118 -3.20 -3.81 21.96
N PHE A 119 -2.47 -3.15 21.05
CA PHE A 119 -1.35 -3.75 20.33
C PHE A 119 -0.07 -3.68 21.18
N ASP A 120 -0.20 -4.01 22.46
CA ASP A 120 0.94 -4.14 23.33
C ASP A 120 1.72 -5.37 22.85
N GLU A 121 2.94 -5.16 22.34
CA GLU A 121 3.87 -6.19 21.87
C GLU A 121 4.19 -7.24 22.95
N THR A 122 3.67 -7.06 24.17
CA THR A 122 3.79 -7.96 25.33
C THR A 122 3.13 -9.34 25.13
N LEU A 123 2.19 -9.48 24.19
CA LEU A 123 1.63 -10.81 23.87
C LEU A 123 2.55 -11.65 22.98
N GLY A 124 3.37 -11.04 22.13
CA GLY A 124 4.33 -11.75 21.28
C GLY A 124 5.30 -12.66 22.05
N PRO A 125 6.02 -12.17 23.07
CA PRO A 125 6.96 -13.00 23.84
C PRO A 125 6.26 -14.01 24.76
N LYS A 126 4.96 -13.84 25.05
CA LYS A 126 4.16 -14.86 25.76
C LYS A 126 3.65 -15.96 24.82
N LEU A 127 3.45 -15.66 23.54
CA LEU A 127 2.97 -16.62 22.55
C LEU A 127 4.09 -17.56 22.09
N ALA A 128 5.32 -17.07 21.97
CA ALA A 128 6.48 -17.87 21.56
C ALA A 128 6.74 -19.13 22.42
N PRO A 129 6.78 -19.07 23.76
CA PRO A 129 6.95 -20.28 24.58
C PRO A 129 5.73 -21.21 24.52
N LEU A 130 4.54 -20.65 24.31
CA LEU A 130 3.31 -21.42 24.18
C LEU A 130 3.29 -22.22 22.87
N GLU A 131 3.78 -21.63 21.78
CA GLU A 131 3.91 -22.29 20.49
C GLU A 131 4.88 -23.48 20.56
N VAL A 132 6.04 -23.30 21.21
CA VAL A 132 7.00 -24.39 21.45
C VAL A 132 6.38 -25.51 22.29
N THR A 133 5.68 -25.15 23.37
CA THR A 133 5.01 -26.14 24.24
C THR A 133 3.95 -26.92 23.46
N HIS A 134 3.18 -26.26 22.58
CA HIS A 134 2.19 -26.91 21.75
C HIS A 134 2.80 -27.85 20.70
N ALA A 135 3.95 -27.48 20.13
CA ALA A 135 4.68 -28.33 19.21
C ALA A 135 5.17 -29.62 19.90
N ASP A 136 5.74 -29.49 21.10
CA ASP A 136 6.19 -30.62 21.91
C ASP A 136 5.02 -31.54 22.30
N GLN A 137 3.91 -30.97 22.79
CA GLN A 137 2.70 -31.73 23.12
C GLN A 137 2.14 -32.48 21.90
N THR A 138 2.18 -31.87 20.72
CA THR A 138 1.72 -32.52 19.48
C THR A 138 2.62 -33.69 19.10
N SER A 139 3.94 -33.54 19.30
CA SER A 139 4.90 -34.62 19.07
C SER A 139 4.67 -35.80 20.02
N GLU A 140 4.51 -35.53 21.33
CA GLU A 140 4.24 -36.54 22.35
C GLU A 140 2.91 -37.28 22.08
N LEU A 141 1.85 -36.53 21.75
CA LEU A 141 0.54 -37.10 21.45
C LEU A 141 0.62 -38.03 20.24
N ASN A 142 1.34 -37.63 19.18
CA ASN A 142 1.57 -38.47 18.03
C ASN A 142 2.35 -39.75 18.37
N GLN A 143 3.35 -39.66 19.24
CA GLN A 143 4.11 -40.82 19.69
C GLN A 143 3.24 -41.79 20.50
N ILE A 144 2.44 -41.28 21.43
CA ILE A 144 1.51 -42.09 22.23
C ILE A 144 0.48 -42.75 21.31
N THR A 145 -0.07 -42.00 20.36
CA THR A 145 -1.05 -42.53 19.39
C THR A 145 -0.47 -43.67 18.56
N LYS A 146 0.79 -43.56 18.12
CA LYS A 146 1.50 -44.66 17.45
C LYS A 146 1.66 -45.87 18.36
N GLN A 147 2.11 -45.67 19.60
CA GLN A 147 2.26 -46.77 20.56
C GLN A 147 0.94 -47.50 20.86
N VAL A 148 -0.16 -46.76 20.99
CA VAL A 148 -1.49 -47.32 21.19
C VAL A 148 -1.95 -48.08 19.94
N SER A 149 -1.68 -47.55 18.76
CA SER A 149 -2.00 -48.23 17.49
C SER A 149 -1.23 -49.55 17.34
N ASP A 150 0.07 -49.53 17.62
CA ASP A 150 0.94 -50.73 17.59
C ASP A 150 0.51 -51.75 18.66
N PHE A 151 0.05 -51.29 19.82
CA PHE A 151 -0.50 -52.16 20.85
C PHE A 151 -1.81 -52.80 20.40
N MET A 152 -2.71 -52.03 19.78
CA MET A 152 -3.97 -52.53 19.25
C MET A 152 -3.77 -53.54 18.11
N GLU A 153 -2.79 -53.30 17.23
CA GLU A 153 -2.43 -54.24 16.17
C GLU A 153 -1.89 -55.56 16.73
N ARG A 154 -0.99 -55.49 17.71
CA ARG A 154 -0.48 -56.69 18.40
C ARG A 154 -1.59 -57.45 19.12
N TYR A 155 -2.50 -56.74 19.79
CA TYR A 155 -3.65 -57.34 20.43
C TYR A 155 -4.55 -58.07 19.42
N ASN A 156 -4.89 -57.41 18.31
CA ASN A 156 -5.67 -58.04 17.23
C ASN A 156 -4.98 -59.28 16.67
N HIS A 157 -3.66 -59.25 16.49
CA HIS A 157 -2.90 -60.41 16.03
C HIS A 157 -2.93 -61.56 17.03
N ILE A 158 -2.77 -61.28 18.33
CA ILE A 158 -2.88 -62.28 19.39
C ILE A 158 -4.29 -62.89 19.43
N VAL A 159 -5.33 -62.07 19.34
CA VAL A 159 -6.72 -62.57 19.33
C VAL A 159 -6.99 -63.43 18.09
N ASN A 160 -6.46 -63.06 16.93
CA ASN A 160 -6.62 -63.84 15.71
C ASN A 160 -5.90 -65.20 15.80
N THR A 161 -4.65 -65.22 16.28
CA THR A 161 -3.90 -66.47 16.47
C THR A 161 -4.52 -67.36 17.54
N LEU A 162 -5.00 -66.78 18.65
CA LEU A 162 -5.75 -67.50 19.67
C LEU A 162 -7.03 -68.12 19.10
N SER A 163 -7.77 -67.36 18.28
CA SER A 163 -9.00 -67.85 17.62
C SER A 163 -8.69 -69.00 16.66
N GLU A 164 -7.60 -68.90 15.90
CA GLU A 164 -7.15 -69.98 15.00
C GLU A 164 -6.77 -71.25 15.78
N ILE A 165 -6.06 -71.12 16.90
CA ILE A 165 -5.71 -72.25 17.78
C ILE A 165 -6.99 -72.91 18.33
N PHE A 166 -7.97 -72.12 18.77
CA PHE A 166 -9.23 -72.66 19.26
C PHE A 166 -10.00 -73.43 18.19
N ILE A 167 -10.04 -72.92 16.95
CA ILE A 167 -10.65 -73.62 15.81
C ILE A 167 -9.91 -74.94 15.53
N GLN A 168 -8.57 -74.94 15.55
CA GLN A 168 -7.79 -76.16 15.36
C GLN A 168 -8.05 -77.18 16.47
N TRP A 169 -8.14 -76.75 17.73
CA TRP A 169 -8.47 -77.62 18.84
C TRP A 169 -9.88 -78.19 18.75
N ASP A 170 -10.86 -77.40 18.33
CA ASP A 170 -12.23 -77.88 18.09
C ASP A 170 -12.27 -78.97 17.00
N HIS A 171 -11.52 -78.79 15.91
CA HIS A 171 -11.39 -79.82 14.88
C HIS A 171 -10.72 -81.10 15.39
N ILE A 172 -9.66 -80.98 16.20
CA ILE A 172 -8.98 -82.14 16.79
C ILE A 172 -9.93 -82.87 17.74
N LEU A 173 -10.65 -82.15 18.60
CA LEU A 173 -11.61 -82.70 19.55
C LEU A 173 -12.75 -83.43 18.81
N THR A 174 -13.35 -82.77 17.81
CA THR A 174 -14.42 -83.35 16.99
C THR A 174 -13.96 -84.62 16.27
N ASN A 175 -12.73 -84.63 15.74
CA ASN A 175 -12.17 -85.83 15.12
C ASN A 175 -11.97 -86.96 16.12
N MET A 176 -11.45 -86.68 17.32
CA MET A 176 -11.32 -87.69 18.37
C MET A 176 -12.68 -88.23 18.81
N GLU A 177 -13.67 -87.36 19.03
CA GLU A 177 -15.05 -87.75 19.37
C GLU A 177 -15.66 -88.63 18.29
N SER A 178 -15.46 -88.28 17.01
CA SER A 178 -15.93 -89.10 15.89
C SER A 178 -15.29 -90.50 15.90
N HIS A 179 -13.99 -90.60 16.19
CA HIS A 179 -13.26 -91.85 16.22
C HIS A 179 -13.72 -92.73 17.38
N VAL A 180 -13.90 -92.14 18.57
CA VAL A 180 -14.46 -92.82 19.74
C VAL A 180 -15.87 -93.31 19.45
N CYS A 181 -16.74 -92.48 18.84
CA CYS A 181 -18.11 -92.87 18.49
C CYS A 181 -18.13 -94.06 17.51
N VAL A 182 -17.22 -94.11 16.54
CA VAL A 182 -17.08 -95.27 15.63
C VAL A 182 -16.66 -96.52 16.39
N LEU A 183 -15.68 -96.43 17.29
CA LEU A 183 -15.22 -97.56 18.11
C LEU A 183 -16.32 -98.07 19.05
N GLU A 184 -17.09 -97.17 19.66
CA GLU A 184 -18.23 -97.55 20.51
C GLU A 184 -19.32 -98.27 19.72
N ARG A 185 -19.63 -97.82 18.49
CA ARG A 185 -20.58 -98.50 17.61
C ARG A 185 -20.09 -99.89 17.21
N GLN A 186 -18.80 -100.05 16.91
CA GLN A 186 -18.20 -101.36 16.61
C GLN A 186 -18.27 -102.31 17.81
N LYS A 187 -18.01 -101.80 19.01
CA LYS A 187 -18.11 -102.57 20.25
C LYS A 187 -19.56 -102.96 20.60
N ALA A 188 -20.54 -102.11 20.29
CA ALA A 188 -21.95 -102.40 20.53
C ALA A 188 -22.57 -103.34 19.48
N ALA A 189 -21.94 -103.49 18.32
CA ALA A 189 -22.38 -104.38 17.24
C ALA A 189 -21.72 -105.78 17.26
N ALA A 190 -20.75 -105.99 18.15
CA ALA A 190 -20.10 -107.28 18.43
C ALA A 190 -20.68 -107.91 19.70
#